data_AF-A0A8J7AXT9-F1
#
_entry.id   AF-A0A8J7AXT9-F1
#
_cell.length_a   1.000
_cell.length_b   1.000
_cell.length_c   1.000
_cell.angle_alpha   90.00
_cell.angle_beta   90.00
_cell.angle_gamma   90.00
#
_symmetry.space_group_name_H-M   'P 1'
#
loop_
_entity.id
_entity.type
_entity.pdbx_description
1 polymer ?
#
loop_
_entity_poly.entity_id
_entity_poly.type
_entity_poly.pdbx_seq_one_letter_code
_entity_poly.pdbx_strand_id
1 'polypeptide(L)'
;MGLRHALVRLPFSKIKVDNPFVMTAVTSAESNTVVKFIIDLSHSLGSSCTAEGVEEAETLAYLNHIGYDLAPGLLHSSAPGRR
;
A
#
# COMPACT_ATOMS: atom_id res chain seq x y z
N MET A 1 -32.24 2.54 -11.65
CA MET A 1 -31.58 3.74 -11.09
C MET A 1 -31.06 3.40 -9.69
N GLY A 2 -29.81 3.07 -9.41
CA GLY A 2 -28.60 3.08 -10.23
C GLY A 2 -27.57 2.13 -9.62
N LEU A 3 -26.64 1.69 -10.44
CA LEU A 3 -25.44 0.96 -10.04
C LEU A 3 -24.62 1.89 -9.14
N ARG A 4 -24.83 1.77 -7.84
CA ARG A 4 -24.16 2.60 -6.85
C ARG A 4 -22.74 2.05 -6.66
N HIS A 5 -21.76 2.70 -7.31
CA HIS A 5 -20.31 2.52 -7.20
C HIS A 5 -19.88 1.80 -5.91
N ALA A 6 -19.52 0.52 -6.04
CA ALA A 6 -19.30 -0.42 -4.93
C ALA A 6 -18.07 -0.08 -4.06
N LEU A 7 -17.19 0.81 -4.52
CA LEU A 7 -16.00 1.22 -3.75
C LEU A 7 -16.31 2.19 -2.60
N VAL A 8 -17.29 3.08 -2.77
CA VAL A 8 -17.45 4.27 -1.90
C VAL A 8 -18.21 3.99 -0.59
N ARG A 9 -18.82 2.80 -0.44
CA ARG A 9 -19.66 2.46 0.74
C ARG A 9 -19.24 1.23 1.52
N LEU A 10 -18.12 0.62 1.18
CA LEU A 10 -17.55 -0.40 2.04
C LEU A 10 -16.69 0.33 3.08
N PRO A 11 -16.82 0.03 4.40
CA PRO A 11 -15.96 0.60 5.43
C PRO A 11 -14.55 -0.01 5.29
N PHE A 12 -13.84 0.35 4.23
CA PHE A 12 -12.44 -0.01 4.07
C PHE A 12 -11.64 0.83 5.05
N SER A 13 -11.27 0.24 6.19
CA SER A 13 -10.33 0.86 7.12
C SER A 13 -8.87 0.79 6.61
N LYS A 14 -8.62 -0.02 5.56
CA LYS A 14 -7.28 -0.36 5.10
C LYS A 14 -7.23 -0.68 3.61
N ILE A 15 -6.24 -0.11 2.93
CA ILE A 15 -5.86 -0.37 1.54
C ILE A 15 -4.47 -1.01 1.54
N LYS A 16 -4.22 -1.91 0.60
CA LYS A 16 -2.96 -2.65 0.50
C LYS A 16 -2.30 -2.43 -0.85
N VAL A 17 -0.99 -2.26 -0.84
CA VAL A 17 -0.11 -2.31 -2.00
C VAL A 17 0.57 -3.69 -1.99
N ASP A 18 0.38 -4.44 -3.07
CA ASP A 18 0.97 -5.78 -3.20
C ASP A 18 2.48 -5.74 -3.42
N ASN A 19 3.15 -6.79 -2.96
CA ASN A 19 4.60 -6.93 -2.95
C ASN A 19 5.31 -6.66 -4.29
N PRO A 20 4.83 -7.11 -5.48
CA PRO A 20 5.55 -6.88 -6.74
C PRO A 20 5.79 -5.40 -7.05
N PHE A 21 4.84 -4.52 -6.69
CA PHE A 21 4.99 -3.08 -6.87
C PHE A 21 5.92 -2.48 -5.81
N VAL A 22 5.82 -2.95 -4.56
CA VAL A 22 6.67 -2.50 -3.45
C VAL A 22 8.14 -2.82 -3.72
N MET A 23 8.46 -4.04 -4.16
CA MET A 23 9.84 -4.47 -4.41
C MET A 23 10.57 -3.64 -5.47
N THR A 24 9.83 -3.10 -6.42
CA THR A 24 10.39 -2.33 -7.54
C THR A 24 10.05 -0.84 -7.47
N ALA A 25 9.50 -0.36 -6.34
CA ALA A 25 9.04 1.02 -6.21
C ALA A 25 10.17 2.07 -6.33
N VAL A 26 11.40 1.69 -5.96
CA VAL A 26 12.59 2.55 -6.05
C VAL A 26 13.21 2.52 -7.45
N THR A 27 13.10 1.38 -8.15
CA THR A 27 13.84 1.13 -9.40
C THR A 27 12.98 1.22 -10.67
N SER A 28 11.65 1.11 -10.55
CA SER A 28 10.69 1.16 -11.65
C SER A 28 9.76 2.37 -11.51
N ALA A 29 9.77 3.25 -12.50
CA ALA A 29 8.89 4.43 -12.55
C ALA A 29 7.40 4.05 -12.60
N GLU A 30 7.06 2.92 -13.21
CA GLU A 30 5.69 2.41 -13.25
C GLU A 30 5.23 1.99 -11.86
N SER A 31 6.02 1.14 -11.18
CA SER A 31 5.74 0.70 -9.82
C SER A 31 5.67 1.88 -8.86
N ASN A 32 6.62 2.81 -8.98
CA ASN A 32 6.64 4.06 -8.22
C ASN A 32 5.32 4.83 -8.31
N THR A 33 4.82 5.02 -9.54
CA THR A 33 3.57 5.72 -9.82
C THR A 33 2.37 5.01 -9.18
N VAL A 34 2.31 3.67 -9.31
CA VAL A 34 1.24 2.86 -8.73
C VAL A 34 1.24 2.93 -7.21
N VAL A 35 2.41 2.73 -6.57
CA VAL A 35 2.54 2.76 -5.11
C VAL A 35 2.12 4.13 -4.55
N LYS A 36 2.61 5.22 -5.16
CA LYS A 36 2.27 6.57 -4.74
C LYS A 36 0.76 6.82 -4.86
N PHE A 37 0.17 6.46 -5.99
CA PHE A 37 -1.28 6.63 -6.21
C PHE A 37 -2.11 5.88 -5.16
N ILE A 38 -1.72 4.65 -4.79
CA ILE A 38 -2.46 3.86 -3.79
C ILE A 38 -2.34 4.49 -2.40
N ILE A 39 -1.16 5.00 -2.03
CA ILE A 39 -0.96 5.73 -0.77
C ILE A 39 -1.84 6.99 -0.75
N ASP A 40 -1.78 7.82 -1.79
CA ASP A 40 -2.58 9.04 -1.89
C ASP A 40 -4.10 8.75 -1.85
N LEU A 41 -4.53 7.67 -2.52
CA LEU A 41 -5.91 7.21 -2.49
C LEU A 41 -6.34 6.79 -1.08
N SER A 42 -5.48 6.08 -0.35
CA SER A 42 -5.77 5.64 1.02
C SER A 42 -6.03 6.83 1.95
N HIS A 43 -5.16 7.85 1.88
CA HIS A 43 -5.33 9.08 2.65
C HIS A 43 -6.61 9.82 2.26
N SER A 44 -6.90 9.91 0.96
CA SER A 44 -8.10 10.58 0.44
C SER A 44 -9.40 9.90 0.90
N LEU A 45 -9.35 8.60 1.19
CA LEU A 45 -10.47 7.83 1.70
C LEU A 45 -10.52 7.76 3.23
N GLY A 46 -9.54 8.35 3.93
CA GLY A 46 -9.40 8.21 5.39
C GLY A 46 -9.05 6.79 5.83
N SER A 47 -8.48 5.98 4.94
CA SER A 47 -8.06 4.60 5.18
C SER A 47 -6.55 4.54 5.45
N SER A 48 -6.11 3.54 6.22
CA SER A 48 -4.67 3.23 6.34
C SER A 48 -4.13 2.55 5.08
N CYS A 49 -2.86 2.77 4.75
CA CYS A 49 -2.17 2.01 3.70
C CYS A 49 -1.26 0.95 4.32
N THR A 50 -1.09 -0.18 3.63
CA THR A 50 -0.12 -1.21 4.01
C THR A 50 0.65 -1.74 2.81
N ALA A 51 1.96 -1.85 2.95
CA ALA A 51 2.87 -2.34 1.92
C ALA A 51 3.41 -3.72 2.32
N GLU A 52 3.28 -4.71 1.43
CA GLU A 52 3.79 -6.07 1.68
C GLU A 52 5.20 -6.30 1.12
N GLY A 53 6.00 -7.07 1.88
CA GLY A 53 7.37 -7.45 1.56
C GLY A 53 8.33 -6.26 1.35
N VAL A 54 8.22 -5.28 2.24
CA VAL A 54 9.27 -4.29 2.48
C VAL A 54 10.39 -5.00 3.23
N GLU A 55 11.41 -5.47 2.53
CA GLU A 55 12.55 -6.17 3.14
C GLU A 55 13.77 -5.25 3.27
N GLU A 56 13.94 -4.33 2.32
CA GLU A 56 15.09 -3.43 2.23
C GLU A 56 14.83 -2.10 2.93
N ALA A 57 15.84 -1.61 3.66
CA ALA A 57 15.78 -0.33 4.36
C ALA A 57 15.58 0.87 3.40
N GLU A 58 16.13 0.78 2.19
CA GLU A 58 15.96 1.79 1.14
C GLU A 58 14.50 1.89 0.71
N THR A 59 13.84 0.74 0.48
CA THR A 59 12.41 0.69 0.14
C THR A 59 11.57 1.28 1.26
N LEU A 60 11.86 0.95 2.52
CA LEU A 60 11.13 1.53 3.65
C LEU A 60 11.32 3.05 3.74
N ALA A 61 12.55 3.54 3.60
CA ALA A 61 12.85 4.96 3.62
C ALA A 61 12.13 5.70 2.48
N TYR A 62 12.13 5.11 1.28
CA TYR A 62 11.40 5.63 0.14
C TYR A 62 9.89 5.68 0.38
N LEU A 63 9.29 4.60 0.90
CA LEU A 63 7.87 4.56 1.22
C LEU A 63 7.50 5.65 2.24
N ASN A 64 8.26 5.78 3.32
CA ASN A 64 8.05 6.84 4.32
C ASN A 64 8.15 8.24 3.69
N HIS A 65 9.08 8.45 2.75
CA HIS A 65 9.24 9.71 2.04
C HIS A 65 8.02 10.08 1.19
N ILE A 66 7.33 9.11 0.59
CA ILE A 66 6.11 9.34 -0.19
C ILE A 66 4.82 9.30 0.64
N GLY A 67 4.94 9.38 1.97
CA GLY A 67 3.81 9.46 2.88
C GLY A 67 3.23 8.12 3.32
N TYR A 68 3.96 7.01 3.15
CA TYR A 68 3.55 5.76 3.77
C TYR A 68 3.70 5.85 5.30
N ASP A 69 2.59 5.98 6.00
CA ASP A 69 2.58 5.89 7.46
C ASP A 69 2.68 4.42 7.88
N LEU A 70 3.81 4.05 8.50
CA LEU A 70 3.92 2.78 9.23
C LEU A 70 2.85 2.75 10.33
N ALA A 71 1.71 2.09 10.07
CA ALA A 71 0.71 1.85 11.08
C ALA A 71 1.37 1.07 12.25
N PRO A 72 1.29 1.58 13.50
CA PRO A 72 1.87 0.90 14.66
C PRO A 72 1.36 -0.55 14.76
N GLY A 73 2.29 -1.51 14.76
CA GLY A 73 1.98 -2.94 14.78
C GLY A 73 2.02 -3.65 13.42
N LEU A 74 2.31 -2.94 12.32
CA LEU A 74 2.45 -3.55 10.99
C LEU A 74 3.92 -3.79 10.60
N LEU A 75 4.68 -4.44 11.48
CA LEU A 75 5.96 -5.02 11.10
C LEU A 75 5.71 -6.43 10.56
N HIS A 76 5.92 -6.59 9.25
CA HIS A 76 6.19 -7.88 8.59
C HIS A 76 5.24 -9.02 9.01
N SER A 77 4.03 -9.07 8.44
CA SER A 77 3.40 -10.38 8.29
C SER A 77 4.08 -11.08 7.12
N SER A 78 5.19 -11.77 7.40
CA SER A 78 5.57 -12.93 6.58
C SER A 78 4.36 -13.85 6.59
N ALA A 79 3.56 -13.89 5.53
CA ALA A 79 2.61 -14.98 5.37
C ALA A 79 3.45 -16.25 5.12
N PRO A 80 3.49 -17.23 6.04
CA PRO A 80 4.17 -18.49 5.75
C PRO A 80 3.43 -19.17 4.60
N GLY A 81 4.22 -19.80 3.72
CA GLY A 81 3.81 -20.28 2.41
C GLY A 81 2.45 -20.96 2.31
N ARG A 82 1.76 -20.68 1.21
CA ARG A 82 0.74 -21.59 0.70
C ARG A 82 1.46 -22.73 -0.04
N ARG A 83 1.22 -23.94 0.45
CA ARG A 83 1.44 -25.20 -0.27
C ARG A 83 0.78 -25.16 -1.64
#